data_AF-A0A452GNJ4-F1
#
_entry.id   AF-A0A452GNJ4-F1
#
_cell.length_a   1.000
_cell.length_b   1.000
_cell.length_c   1.000
_cell.angle_alpha   90.00
_cell.angle_beta   90.00
_cell.angle_gamma   90.00
#
_symmetry.space_group_name_H-M   'P 1'
#
loop_
_entity.id
_entity.type
_entity.pdbx_description
1 polymer ?
#
loop_
_entity_poly.entity_id
_entity_poly.type
_entity_poly.pdbx_seq_one_letter_code
_entity_poly.pdbx_strand_id
1 'polypeptide(L)'
;IEPIYNLNRIIRLQAVLEIITNQTAAALDLLADQSTQMRNAIYQHHMVLDYLLAEEGGVCAKLNESNCCIQIDDNGKAVKQLTKEMRKLAHVPVQTWGG
;
A
#
# COMPACT_ATOMS: atom_id res chain seq x y z
N ILE A 1 22.95 34.64 15.99
CA ILE A 1 21.94 33.84 16.75
C ILE A 1 20.89 33.25 15.80
N GLU A 2 20.36 34.02 14.85
CA GLU A 2 19.40 33.54 13.83
C GLU A 2 19.84 32.30 13.01
N PRO A 3 21.11 32.14 12.57
CA PRO A 3 21.48 31.00 11.72
C PRO A 3 21.39 29.65 12.45
N ILE A 4 21.79 29.61 13.73
CA ILE A 4 21.78 28.40 14.55
C ILE A 4 20.34 27.98 14.90
N TYR A 5 19.47 28.95 15.17
CA TYR A 5 18.06 28.69 15.46
C TYR A 5 17.34 28.08 14.26
N ASN A 6 17.56 28.62 13.06
CA ASN A 6 16.98 28.09 11.82
C ASN A 6 17.49 26.69 11.49
N LEU A 7 18.79 26.43 11.69
CA LEU A 7 19.39 25.11 11.50
C LEU A 7 18.76 24.03 12.40
N ASN A 8 18.57 24.34 13.69
CA ASN A 8 17.92 23.40 14.62
C ASN A 8 16.48 23.06 14.23
N ARG A 9 15.73 24.02 13.65
CA ARG A 9 14.37 23.76 13.15
C ARG A 9 14.39 22.83 11.93
N ILE A 10 15.32 23.04 11.00
CA ILE A 10 15.46 22.21 9.80
C ILE A 10 15.81 20.75 10.20
N ILE A 11 16.78 20.56 11.10
CA ILE A 11 17.16 19.22 11.58
C ILE A 11 15.97 18.50 12.23
N ARG A 12 15.18 19.21 13.05
CA ARG A 12 13.97 18.64 13.66
C ARG A 12 12.91 18.26 12.63
N LEU A 13 12.65 19.13 11.66
CA LEU A 13 11.69 18.86 10.58
C LEU A 13 12.11 17.64 9.76
N GLN A 14 13.41 17.51 9.48
CA GLN A 14 13.98 16.40 8.75
C GLN A 14 13.79 15.06 9.49
N ALA A 15 14.06 15.03 10.80
CA ALA A 15 13.82 13.83 11.62
C ALA A 15 12.33 13.47 11.70
N VAL A 16 11.45 14.46 11.86
CA VAL A 16 10.00 14.24 11.88
C VAL A 16 9.51 13.69 10.54
N LEU A 17 10.02 14.23 9.42
CA LEU A 17 9.66 13.76 8.09
C LEU A 17 10.11 12.32 7.84
N GLU A 18 11.29 11.92 8.32
CA GLU A 18 11.77 10.54 8.24
C GLU A 18 10.87 9.57 9.01
N ILE A 19 10.50 9.93 10.26
CA ILE A 19 9.61 9.13 11.10
C ILE A 19 8.24 8.97 10.45
N ILE A 20 7.61 10.08 10.04
CA ILE A 20 6.28 10.05 9.41
C ILE A 20 6.33 9.23 8.12
N THR A 21 7.34 9.44 7.28
CA THR A 21 7.47 8.69 6.02
C THR A 21 7.61 7.19 6.27
N ASN A 22 8.39 6.77 7.27
CA ASN A 22 8.53 5.35 7.60
C ASN A 22 7.22 4.74 8.14
N GLN A 23 6.50 5.47 9.00
CA GLN A 23 5.21 5.05 9.53
C GLN A 23 4.14 4.96 8.43
N THR A 24 4.05 5.96 7.55
CA THR A 24 3.14 5.97 6.40
C THR A 24 3.47 4.83 5.44
N ALA A 25 4.74 4.59 5.14
CA ALA A 25 5.18 3.48 4.31
C ALA A 25 4.76 2.12 4.90
N ALA A 26 4.86 1.95 6.22
CA ALA A 26 4.41 0.71 6.89
C ALA A 26 2.89 0.53 6.83
N ALA A 27 2.12 1.60 7.03
CA ALA A 27 0.67 1.54 6.90
C ALA A 27 0.24 1.17 5.47
N LEU A 28 0.89 1.74 4.46
CA LEU A 28 0.64 1.42 3.05
C LEU A 28 1.00 -0.04 2.70
N ASP A 29 2.10 -0.57 3.26
CA ASP A 29 2.47 -1.98 3.09
C ASP A 29 1.39 -2.92 3.67
N LEU A 30 0.84 -2.59 4.84
CA LEU A 30 -0.24 -3.37 5.47
C LEU A 30 -1.54 -3.31 4.64
N LEU A 31 -1.89 -2.13 4.12
CA LEU A 31 -3.05 -1.98 3.24
C LEU A 31 -2.89 -2.75 1.93
N ALA A 32 -1.68 -2.78 1.37
CA ALA A 32 -1.35 -3.60 0.20
C ALA A 32 -1.57 -5.08 0.49
N ASP A 33 -1.06 -5.58 1.61
CA ASP A 33 -1.26 -6.98 2.02
C ASP A 33 -2.72 -7.32 2.26
N GLN A 34 -3.46 -6.43 2.94
CA GLN A 34 -4.89 -6.61 3.17
C GLN A 34 -5.67 -6.65 1.85
N SER A 35 -5.35 -5.77 0.91
CA SER A 35 -5.98 -5.74 -0.41
C SER A 35 -5.74 -7.04 -1.19
N THR A 36 -4.50 -7.53 -1.23
CA THR A 36 -4.18 -8.82 -1.86
C THR A 36 -4.91 -9.99 -1.19
N GLN A 37 -5.02 -10.01 0.14
CA GLN A 37 -5.76 -11.05 0.87
C GLN A 37 -7.27 -11.01 0.56
N MET A 38 -7.88 -9.83 0.58
CA MET A 38 -9.30 -9.64 0.24
C MET A 38 -9.59 -10.08 -1.20
N ARG A 39 -8.73 -9.71 -2.14
CA ARG A 39 -8.81 -10.15 -3.54
C ARG A 39 -8.83 -11.69 -3.65
N ASN A 40 -7.92 -12.37 -2.96
CA ASN A 40 -7.85 -13.83 -3.00
C ASN A 40 -9.09 -14.48 -2.40
N ALA A 41 -9.60 -13.95 -1.28
CA ALA A 41 -10.84 -14.42 -0.66
C ALA A 41 -12.06 -14.22 -1.59
N ILE A 42 -12.15 -13.07 -2.27
CA ILE A 42 -13.21 -12.80 -3.26
C ILE A 42 -13.15 -13.83 -4.39
N TYR A 43 -11.97 -14.13 -4.95
CA TYR A 43 -11.84 -15.15 -6.01
C TYR A 43 -12.24 -16.55 -5.54
N GLN A 44 -11.85 -16.93 -4.32
CA GLN A 44 -12.26 -18.21 -3.74
C GLN A 44 -13.78 -18.29 -3.56
N HIS A 45 -14.38 -17.25 -3.00
CA HIS A 45 -15.83 -17.19 -2.83
C HIS A 45 -16.57 -17.21 -4.17
N HIS A 46 -16.10 -16.45 -5.17
CA HIS A 46 -16.69 -16.44 -6.50
C HIS A 46 -16.69 -17.83 -7.13
N MET A 47 -15.58 -18.56 -7.02
CA MET A 47 -15.46 -19.93 -7.54
C MET A 47 -16.44 -20.89 -6.85
N VAL A 48 -16.56 -20.81 -5.52
CA VAL A 48 -17.52 -21.63 -4.76
C VAL A 48 -18.95 -21.29 -5.15
N LEU A 49 -19.28 -20.02 -5.30
CA LEU A 49 -20.60 -19.58 -5.72
C LEU A 49 -20.92 -20.03 -7.15
N ASP A 50 -19.96 -19.94 -8.08
CA ASP A 50 -20.13 -20.44 -9.45
C ASP A 50 -20.37 -21.95 -9.47
N TYR A 51 -19.68 -22.70 -8.62
CA TYR A 51 -19.93 -24.13 -8.47
C TYR A 51 -21.35 -24.42 -7.96
N LEU A 52 -21.80 -23.68 -6.93
CA LEU A 52 -23.15 -23.81 -6.39
C LEU A 52 -24.25 -23.38 -7.37
N LEU A 53 -23.95 -22.41 -8.24
CA LEU A 53 -24.87 -21.84 -9.21
C LEU A 53 -24.66 -22.39 -10.63
N ALA A 54 -23.97 -23.53 -10.78
CA ALA A 54 -23.59 -24.07 -12.08
C ALA A 54 -24.80 -24.30 -13.01
N GLU A 55 -25.93 -24.77 -12.46
CA GLU A 55 -27.19 -24.96 -13.21
C GLU A 55 -27.84 -23.63 -13.62
N GLU A 56 -27.55 -22.55 -12.90
CA GLU A 56 -28.08 -21.21 -13.14
C GLU A 56 -27.13 -20.36 -14.01
N GLY A 57 -26.02 -20.93 -14.51
CA GLY A 57 -25.02 -20.22 -15.30
C GLY A 57 -23.99 -19.43 -14.47
N GLY A 58 -23.85 -19.76 -13.18
CA GLY A 58 -22.91 -19.11 -12.27
C GLY A 58 -23.41 -17.79 -11.69
N VAL A 59 -22.54 -17.10 -10.95
CA VAL A 59 -22.84 -15.82 -10.30
C VAL A 59 -23.28 -14.78 -11.32
N CYS A 60 -22.64 -14.73 -12.47
CA CYS A 60 -22.89 -13.70 -13.47
C CYS A 60 -24.30 -13.81 -14.10
N ALA A 61 -24.69 -15.01 -14.53
CA ALA A 61 -26.02 -15.25 -15.08
C ALA A 61 -27.11 -15.06 -14.00
N LYS A 62 -26.84 -15.50 -12.77
CA LYS A 62 -27.77 -15.29 -11.64
C LYS A 62 -28.01 -13.81 -11.32
N LEU A 63 -27.00 -12.97 -11.50
CA LEU A 63 -27.09 -11.52 -11.28
C LEU A 63 -27.59 -10.75 -12.52
N ASN A 64 -27.85 -11.42 -13.65
CA ASN A 64 -28.12 -10.79 -14.94
C ASN A 64 -27.05 -9.77 -15.34
N GLU A 65 -25.80 -10.01 -14.95
CA GLU A 65 -24.68 -9.15 -15.33
C GLU A 65 -24.16 -9.53 -16.72
N SER A 66 -23.84 -8.51 -17.51
CA SER A 66 -23.28 -8.71 -18.86
C SER A 66 -21.75 -8.77 -18.85
N ASN A 67 -21.13 -8.23 -17.81
CA ASN A 67 -19.68 -8.22 -17.64
C ASN A 67 -19.25 -9.24 -16.58
N CYS A 68 -19.05 -10.49 -16.99
CA CYS A 68 -18.66 -11.58 -16.08
C CYS A 68 -17.16 -11.61 -15.74
N CYS A 69 -16.33 -10.86 -16.46
CA CYS A 69 -14.88 -10.92 -16.31
C CYS A 69 -14.42 -9.87 -15.31
N ILE A 70 -14.47 -10.20 -14.00
CA ILE A 70 -13.99 -9.30 -12.96
C ILE A 70 -12.49 -9.48 -12.77
N GLN A 71 -11.72 -8.52 -13.31
CA GLN A 71 -10.30 -8.37 -13.00
C GLN A 71 -10.15 -7.44 -11.79
N ILE A 72 -9.67 -8.00 -10.68
CA ILE A 72 -9.19 -7.23 -9.54
C ILE A 72 -7.68 -7.14 -9.72
N ASP A 73 -7.14 -5.94 -9.91
CA ASP A 73 -5.71 -5.74 -10.07
C ASP A 73 -4.97 -5.99 -8.75
N ASP A 74 -3.87 -6.75 -8.80
CA ASP A 74 -2.99 -6.94 -7.65
C ASP A 74 -1.87 -5.89 -7.68
N ASN A 75 -2.19 -4.70 -7.17
CA ASN A 75 -1.25 -3.59 -7.08
C ASN A 75 -0.36 -3.67 -5.82
N GLY A 76 -0.50 -4.71 -4.99
CA GLY A 76 0.20 -4.80 -3.70
C GLY A 76 1.72 -4.75 -3.86
N LYS A 77 2.27 -5.40 -4.89
CA LYS A 77 3.71 -5.34 -5.20
C LYS A 77 4.18 -3.95 -5.61
N ALA A 78 3.39 -3.24 -6.42
CA ALA A 78 3.72 -1.89 -6.85
C ALA A 78 3.72 -0.92 -5.66
N VAL A 79 2.71 -1.00 -4.78
CA VAL A 79 2.64 -0.21 -3.55
C VAL A 79 3.87 -0.47 -2.68
N LYS A 80 4.23 -1.74 -2.44
CA LYS A 80 5.42 -2.10 -1.66
C LYS A 80 6.73 -1.60 -2.25
N GLN A 81 6.81 -1.50 -3.57
CA GLN A 81 7.99 -0.91 -4.23
C GLN A 81 8.04 0.61 -4.00
N LEU A 82 6.91 1.30 -4.12
CA LEU A 82 6.81 2.74 -3.86
C LEU A 82 7.13 3.08 -2.40
N THR A 83 6.60 2.33 -1.44
CA THR A 83 6.87 2.54 0.00
C THR A 83 8.35 2.29 0.35
N LYS A 84 9.00 1.32 -0.31
CA LYS A 84 10.44 1.09 -0.22
C LYS A 84 11.24 2.29 -0.74
N GLU A 85 10.82 2.89 -1.85
CA GLU A 85 11.45 4.10 -2.39
C GLU A 85 11.22 5.32 -1.48
N MET A 86 10.02 5.49 -0.94
CA MET A 86 9.72 6.53 0.05
C MET A 86 10.66 6.47 1.26
N ARG A 87 10.85 5.27 1.85
CA ARG A 87 11.78 5.07 2.97
C ARG A 87 13.22 5.43 2.60
N LYS A 88 13.67 5.05 1.40
CA LYS A 88 15.02 5.39 0.92
C LYS A 88 15.22 6.90 0.76
N LEU A 89 14.21 7.60 0.22
CA LEU A 89 14.26 9.05 0.00
C LEU A 89 14.24 9.83 1.32
N ALA A 90 13.45 9.37 2.29
CA ALA A 90 13.32 10.06 3.58
C ALA A 90 14.46 9.75 4.55
N HIS A 91 15.26 8.71 4.29
CA HIS A 91 16.38 8.36 5.16
C HIS A 91 17.48 9.41 5.10
N VAL A 92 17.87 9.91 6.27
CA VAL A 92 18.92 10.91 6.40
C VAL A 92 20.06 10.31 7.21
N PRO A 93 21.26 10.15 6.63
CA PRO A 93 22.40 9.65 7.38
C PRO A 93 22.77 10.62 8.50
N VAL A 94 23.28 10.06 9.60
CA VAL A 94 23.78 10.85 10.73
C VAL A 94 24.79 11.87 10.22
N GLN A 95 24.48 13.16 10.40
CA GLN A 95 25.34 14.26 10.00
C GLN A 95 26.52 14.34 10.97
N THR A 96 27.72 14.00 10.51
CA THR A 96 28.96 14.23 11.25
C THR A 96 29.55 15.58 10.86
N TRP A 97 29.60 16.51 11.81
CA TRP A 97 30.27 17.80 11.60
C TRP A 97 31.73 17.65 12.06
N GLY A 98 32.66 17.70 11.10
CA GLY A 98 34.07 17.90 11.41
C GLY A 98 34.27 19.34 11.89
N GLY A 99 34.85 19.49 13.07
CA GLY A 99 35.19 20.80 13.66
C GLY A 99 36.25 21.55 12.87
#